data_AF-A0A412HWF5-F1
#
_entry.id   AF-A0A412HWF5-F1
#
_cell.length_a   1.000
_cell.length_b   1.000
_cell.length_c   1.000
_cell.angle_alpha   90.00
_cell.angle_beta   90.00
_cell.angle_gamma   90.00
#
_symmetry.space_group_name_H-M   'P 1'
#
loop_
_entity.id
_entity.type
_entity.pdbx_description
1 polymer ?
#
loop_
_entity_poly.entity_id
_entity_poly.type
_entity_poly.pdbx_seq_one_letter_code
_entity_poly.pdbx_strand_id
1 'polypeptide(L)'
;MNENLISPKRKWAAALLAMFLGTMGIHRFYLGRNASGAIMLVVFLLGVFIPIIGWGLLIVEIVFVWIDFFRILCDSLKDANNLKLR
;
A
#
# COMPACT_ATOMS: atom_id res chain seq x y z
N MET A 1 3.59 -23.78 -14.61
CA MET A 1 4.80 -23.03 -14.98
C MET A 1 4.83 -21.75 -14.17
N ASN A 2 5.50 -21.74 -13.02
CA ASN A 2 5.88 -20.48 -12.37
C ASN A 2 7.37 -20.30 -12.62
N GLU A 3 7.68 -19.96 -13.87
CA GLU A 3 8.97 -19.36 -14.18
C GLU A 3 9.05 -18.07 -13.37
N ASN A 4 10.24 -17.72 -12.88
CA ASN A 4 10.47 -16.56 -12.02
C ASN A 4 10.19 -15.25 -12.78
N LEU A 5 8.93 -14.98 -13.09
CA LEU A 5 8.45 -13.79 -13.74
C LEU A 5 8.51 -12.69 -12.69
N ILE A 6 9.57 -11.89 -12.78
CA ILE A 6 9.71 -10.69 -11.95
C ILE A 6 8.63 -9.71 -12.42
N SER A 7 7.89 -9.12 -11.49
CA SER A 7 6.93 -8.07 -11.85
C SER A 7 7.69 -6.93 -12.55
N PRO A 8 7.16 -6.37 -13.65
CA PRO A 8 7.76 -5.19 -14.27
C PRO A 8 7.70 -3.94 -13.37
N LYS A 9 6.94 -4.00 -12.26
CA LYS A 9 6.80 -2.93 -11.28
C LYS A 9 8.06 -2.78 -10.43
N ARG A 10 8.43 -1.53 -10.18
CA ARG A 10 9.63 -1.13 -9.44
C ARG A 10 9.34 -1.11 -7.95
N LYS A 11 10.16 -1.82 -7.16
CA LYS A 11 10.11 -1.83 -5.70
C LYS A 11 10.28 -0.44 -5.11
N TRP A 12 11.28 0.30 -5.61
CA TRP A 12 11.56 1.66 -5.17
C TRP A 12 10.42 2.63 -5.44
N ALA A 13 9.73 2.49 -6.58
CA ALA A 13 8.54 3.28 -6.87
C ALA A 13 7.44 2.96 -5.85
N ALA A 14 7.16 1.68 -5.58
CA ALA A 14 6.17 1.30 -4.57
C ALA A 14 6.51 1.83 -3.17
N ALA A 15 7.78 1.81 -2.76
CA ALA A 15 8.25 2.35 -1.48
C ALA A 15 8.10 3.88 -1.41
N LEU A 16 8.46 4.60 -2.47
CA LEU A 16 8.26 6.05 -2.58
C LEU A 16 6.77 6.41 -2.52
N LEU A 17 5.94 5.68 -3.25
CA LEU A 17 4.48 5.88 -3.22
C LEU A 17 3.92 5.63 -1.82
N ALA A 18 4.42 4.63 -1.11
CA ALA A 18 4.01 4.36 0.27
C ALA A 18 4.43 5.50 1.23
N MET A 19 5.59 6.11 1.01
CA MET A 19 6.09 7.18 1.89
C MET A 19 5.36 8.53 1.69
N PHE A 20 5.03 8.90 0.44
CA PHE A 20 4.40 10.18 0.15
C PHE A 20 2.86 10.11 0.08
N LEU A 21 2.29 9.02 -0.42
CA LEU A 21 0.84 8.84 -0.65
C LEU A 21 0.32 7.53 -0.03
N GLY A 22 1.00 7.02 1.00
CA GLY A 22 0.64 5.74 1.62
C GLY A 22 -0.70 5.75 2.34
N THR A 23 -1.04 6.84 3.03
CA THR A 23 -2.32 6.98 3.74
C THR A 23 -3.50 6.94 2.79
N MET A 24 -3.33 7.42 1.55
CA MET A 24 -4.34 7.29 0.49
C MET A 24 -4.41 5.87 -0.12
N GLY A 25 -3.48 4.98 0.20
CA GLY A 25 -3.42 3.60 -0.32
C GLY A 25 -2.86 3.47 -1.75
N ILE A 26 -2.24 4.51 -2.30
CA ILE A 26 -1.84 4.58 -3.73
C ILE A 26 -0.73 3.57 -4.09
N HIS A 27 0.13 3.21 -3.14
CA HIS A 27 1.12 2.14 -3.32
C HIS A 27 0.47 0.78 -3.61
N ARG A 28 -0.71 0.48 -3.04
CA ARG A 28 -1.43 -0.78 -3.30
C ARG A 28 -2.12 -0.80 -4.65
N PHE A 29 -2.60 0.33 -5.14
CA PHE A 29 -3.07 0.48 -6.53
C PHE A 29 -1.93 0.30 -7.53
N TYR A 30 -0.74 0.85 -7.23
CA TYR A 30 0.44 0.62 -8.05
C TYR A 30 0.77 -0.87 -8.15
N LEU A 31 0.62 -1.63 -7.07
CA LEU A 31 0.81 -3.08 -7.00
C LEU A 31 -0.41 -3.89 -7.52
N GLY A 32 -1.35 -3.27 -8.24
CA GLY A 32 -2.52 -3.95 -8.80
C GLY A 32 -3.53 -4.46 -7.76
N ARG A 33 -3.31 -4.20 -6.47
CA ARG A 33 -4.18 -4.66 -5.37
C ARG A 33 -5.33 -3.66 -5.12
N ASN A 34 -6.10 -3.41 -6.17
CA ASN A 34 -7.11 -2.35 -6.24
C ASN A 34 -8.16 -2.44 -5.13
N ALA A 35 -8.62 -3.65 -4.78
CA ALA A 35 -9.57 -3.84 -3.69
C ALA A 35 -9.01 -3.33 -2.35
N SER A 36 -7.77 -3.67 -2.04
CA SER A 36 -7.14 -3.24 -0.78
C SER A 36 -6.72 -1.77 -0.78
N GLY A 37 -6.35 -1.22 -1.93
CA GLY A 37 -6.10 0.22 -2.09
C GLY A 37 -7.39 1.03 -1.92
N ALA A 38 -8.52 0.55 -2.47
CA ALA A 38 -9.81 1.20 -2.35
C ALA A 38 -10.31 1.21 -0.90
N ILE A 39 -10.10 0.14 -0.15
CA ILE A 39 -10.41 0.10 1.29
C ILE A 39 -9.62 1.17 2.04
N MET A 40 -8.31 1.27 1.81
CA MET A 40 -7.49 2.34 2.43
C MET A 40 -8.00 3.72 2.03
N LEU A 41 -8.30 3.96 0.76
CA LEU A 41 -8.83 5.25 0.33
C LEU A 41 -10.16 5.60 1.03
N VAL A 42 -11.07 4.65 1.19
CA VAL A 42 -12.34 4.86 1.92
C VAL A 42 -12.09 5.12 3.40
N VAL A 43 -11.19 4.37 4.04
CA VAL A 43 -10.83 4.58 5.46
C VAL A 43 -10.20 5.95 5.66
N PHE A 44 -9.29 6.37 4.79
CA PHE A 44 -8.72 7.72 4.78
C PHE A 44 -9.80 8.79 4.66
N LEU A 45 -10.73 8.66 3.70
CA LEU A 45 -11.82 9.62 3.53
C LEU A 45 -12.71 9.67 4.79
N LEU A 46 -13.10 8.53 5.36
CA LEU A 46 -13.85 8.49 6.62
C LEU A 46 -13.05 9.12 7.77
N GLY A 47 -11.74 8.90 7.81
CA GLY A 47 -10.84 9.48 8.79
C GLY A 47 -10.75 11.00 8.73
N VAL A 48 -10.81 11.56 7.52
CA VAL A 48 -10.77 13.01 7.30
C VAL A 48 -12.15 13.66 7.51
N PHE A 49 -13.23 13.04 7.03
CA PHE A 49 -14.58 13.62 7.08
C PHE A 49 -15.30 13.41 8.42
N ILE A 50 -14.90 12.43 9.23
CA ILE A 50 -15.52 12.14 10.54
C ILE A 50 -14.47 12.33 11.65
N PRO A 51 -14.12 13.56 12.02
CA PRO A 51 -12.96 13.84 12.88
C PRO A 51 -13.06 13.23 14.28
N ILE A 52 -14.26 12.97 14.82
CA ILE A 52 -14.45 12.41 16.16
C ILE A 52 -13.87 10.99 16.27
N ILE A 53 -14.01 10.17 15.23
CA ILE A 53 -13.50 8.79 15.16
C ILE A 53 -12.24 8.73 14.28
N GLY A 54 -12.11 9.71 13.39
CA GLY A 54 -11.17 9.68 12.28
C GLY A 54 -9.71 9.81 12.69
N TRP A 55 -9.40 10.51 13.78
CA TRP A 55 -8.04 10.54 14.33
C TRP A 55 -7.50 9.14 14.67
N GLY A 56 -8.35 8.26 15.23
CA GLY A 56 -7.97 6.88 15.50
C GLY A 56 -7.68 6.09 14.23
N LEU A 57 -8.52 6.24 13.20
CA LEU A 57 -8.36 5.57 11.91
C LEU A 57 -7.09 6.03 11.18
N LEU A 58 -6.81 7.34 11.17
CA LEU A 58 -5.63 7.90 10.53
C LEU A 58 -4.33 7.43 11.20
N ILE A 59 -4.31 7.29 12.53
CA ILE A 59 -3.16 6.72 13.26
C ILE A 59 -2.93 5.27 12.84
N VAL A 60 -4.00 4.47 12.76
CA VAL A 60 -3.90 3.07 12.31
C VAL A 60 -3.41 2.98 10.87
N GLU A 61 -3.89 3.84 9.98
CA GLU A 61 -3.39 3.89 8.59
C GLU A 61 -1.91 4.23 8.52
N ILE A 62 -1.45 5.24 9.27
CA ILE A 62 -0.03 5.59 9.32
C ILE A 62 0.80 4.38 9.73
N VAL A 63 0.40 3.66 10.79
CA VAL A 63 1.09 2.43 11.23
C VAL A 63 1.11 1.38 10.12
N PHE A 64 -0.02 1.15 9.44
CA PHE A 64 -0.12 0.21 8.33
C PHE A 64 0.78 0.59 7.14
N VAL A 65 0.89 1.88 6.84
CA VAL A 65 1.75 2.41 5.78
C VAL A 65 3.22 2.16 6.10
N TRP A 66 3.64 2.40 7.34
CA TRP A 66 4.99 2.08 7.78
C TRP A 66 5.28 0.58 7.69
N ILE A 67 4.33 -0.27 8.09
CA ILE A 67 4.46 -1.72 7.94
C ILE A 67 4.59 -2.10 6.45
N ASP A 68 3.72 -1.58 5.58
CA ASP A 68 3.78 -1.84 4.14
C ASP A 68 5.09 -1.34 3.53
N PHE A 69 5.60 -0.18 3.96
CA PHE A 69 6.88 0.37 3.53
C PHE A 69 8.03 -0.59 3.84
N PHE A 70 8.15 -1.06 5.09
CA PHE A 70 9.17 -2.04 5.46
C PHE A 70 8.97 -3.38 4.73
N ARG A 71 7.73 -3.83 4.53
CA ARG A 71 7.45 -5.06 3.77
C ARG A 71 7.85 -4.93 2.31
N ILE A 72 7.66 -3.76 1.71
CA ILE A 72 8.15 -3.48 0.35
C ILE A 72 9.67 -3.52 0.36
N LEU A 73 10.35 -2.85 1.30
CA LEU A 73 11.82 -2.86 1.39
C LEU A 73 12.41 -4.27 1.61
N CYS A 74 11.75 -5.09 2.42
CA CYS A 74 12.16 -6.47 2.70
C CYS A 74 11.75 -7.47 1.60
N ASP A 75 11.21 -7.03 0.45
CA ASP A 75 10.70 -7.90 -0.61
C ASP A 75 9.58 -8.87 -0.17
N SER A 76 8.95 -8.55 0.96
CA SER A 76 7.86 -9.34 1.53
C SER A 76 6.52 -9.02 0.85
N LEU A 77 6.38 -7.83 0.26
CA LEU A 77 5.14 -7.37 -0.33
C LEU A 77 5.12 -7.65 -1.85
N LYS A 78 4.26 -8.60 -2.25
CA LYS A 78 4.10 -9.05 -3.64
C LYS A 78 3.05 -8.24 -4.39
N ASP A 79 3.15 -8.27 -5.72
CA ASP A 79 2.14 -7.75 -6.66
C ASP A 79 0.83 -8.56 -6.59
N ALA A 80 -0.26 -8.06 -7.17
CA ALA A 80 -1.55 -8.75 -7.27
C ALA A 80 -1.44 -10.14 -7.92
N ASN A 81 -0.48 -10.32 -8.83
CA ASN A 81 -0.18 -11.60 -9.48
C ASN A 81 0.76 -12.50 -8.65
N ASN A 82 1.00 -12.19 -7.38
CA ASN A 82 1.98 -12.87 -6.50
C ASN A 82 3.43 -12.86 -7.01
N LEU A 83 3.76 -11.92 -7.91
CA LEU A 83 5.11 -11.77 -8.45
C LEU A 83 5.97 -10.90 -7.54
N LYS A 84 7.27 -11.19 -7.52
CA LYS A 84 8.28 -10.42 -6.79
C LYS A 84 8.57 -9.11 -7.53
N LEU A 85 8.73 -8.01 -6.79
CA LEU A 85 9.03 -6.70 -7.36
C LEU A 85 10.50 -6.61 -7.81
N ARG A 86 10.77 -5.79 -8.82
CA ARG A 86 12.12 -5.54 -9.34
C ARG A 86 12.81 -4.38 -8.65
#